data_AF-A0A8S4GC18-F1
#
_entry.id   AF-A0A8S4GC18-F1
#
_cell.length_a   1.000
_cell.length_b   1.000
_cell.length_c   1.000
_cell.angle_alpha   90.00
_cell.angle_beta   90.00
_cell.angle_gamma   90.00
#
_symmetry.space_group_name_H-M   'P 1'
#
loop_
_entity.id
_entity.type
_entity.pdbx_description
1 polymer ?
#
loop_
_entity_poly.entity_id
_entity_poly.type
_entity_poly.pdbx_seq_one_letter_code
_entity_poly.pdbx_strand_id
1 'polypeptide(L)'
;MPIDDQTAGYKRKHSGEDDQEVRTSMAEIRMLFTASSYENDKKFECLRKSLEQSFLQSINELKAQNEAITKSMELISDKYDEMTTHMKKVENEQKDQKRYIHLLEQKIELLERKNVSSSIEIRNIPKLNASETKEDLIKTVKNISDVLKVPIDKMDIKDIYRTNTKIESNKPITLV
;
A
#
# COMPACT_ATOMS: atom_id res chain seq x y z
N MET A 1 2.91 -100.03 75.06
CA MET A 1 1.47 -99.70 75.08
C MET A 1 1.05 -99.31 73.66
N PRO A 2 -0.03 -99.91 73.12
CA PRO A 2 -0.58 -99.62 71.80
C PRO A 2 -1.56 -98.44 71.85
N ILE A 3 -1.94 -97.90 70.68
CA ILE A 3 -3.32 -97.50 70.28
C ILE A 3 -3.29 -97.29 68.75
N ASP A 4 -4.12 -98.06 68.04
CA ASP A 4 -4.54 -97.89 66.65
C ASP A 4 -5.53 -96.71 66.52
N ASP A 5 -5.59 -96.05 65.35
CA ASP A 5 -6.91 -95.79 64.73
C ASP A 5 -6.80 -95.48 63.22
N GLN A 6 -7.74 -96.06 62.48
CA GLN A 6 -7.89 -96.04 61.03
C GLN A 6 -8.71 -94.81 60.60
N THR A 7 -8.51 -94.30 59.38
CA THR A 7 -9.65 -93.85 58.57
C THR A 7 -9.40 -94.05 57.09
N ALA A 8 -10.29 -94.84 56.50
CA ALA A 8 -10.34 -95.20 55.09
C ALA A 8 -10.88 -94.03 54.24
N GLY A 9 -10.16 -93.70 53.16
CA GLY A 9 -10.59 -92.71 52.18
C GLY A 9 -11.71 -93.24 51.29
N TYR A 10 -12.90 -92.65 51.41
CA TYR A 10 -14.02 -92.85 50.48
C TYR A 10 -13.71 -92.23 49.10
N LYS A 11 -13.47 -93.08 48.08
CA LYS A 11 -13.53 -92.65 46.67
C LYS A 11 -14.99 -92.54 46.23
N ARG A 12 -15.50 -91.32 46.05
CA ARG A 12 -16.79 -91.08 45.38
C ARG A 12 -16.60 -91.24 43.87
N LYS A 13 -17.43 -92.06 43.23
CA LYS A 13 -17.60 -92.10 41.76
C LYS A 13 -18.26 -90.80 41.32
N HIS A 14 -17.56 -89.99 40.54
CA HIS A 14 -18.10 -88.80 39.86
C HIS A 14 -18.98 -89.27 38.71
N SER A 15 -20.25 -88.86 38.69
CA SER A 15 -21.20 -89.08 37.59
C SER A 15 -20.85 -88.18 36.40
N GLY A 16 -21.00 -88.70 35.18
CA GLY A 16 -20.63 -88.01 33.93
C GLY A 16 -21.57 -86.88 33.47
N GLU A 17 -22.60 -86.51 34.25
CA GLU A 17 -23.50 -85.40 33.94
C GLU A 17 -22.88 -84.03 34.28
N ASP A 18 -22.17 -83.93 35.41
CA ASP A 18 -21.45 -82.72 35.83
C ASP A 18 -20.31 -82.34 34.84
N ASP A 19 -19.69 -83.33 34.20
CA ASP A 19 -18.66 -83.11 33.17
C ASP A 19 -19.25 -82.53 31.87
N GLN A 20 -20.50 -82.85 31.54
CA GLN A 20 -21.17 -82.35 30.34
C GLN A 20 -21.61 -80.89 30.51
N GLU A 21 -22.07 -80.52 31.71
CA GLU A 21 -22.44 -79.14 32.05
C GLU A 21 -21.21 -78.22 32.03
N VAL A 22 -20.09 -78.65 32.65
CA VAL A 22 -18.81 -77.91 32.62
C VAL A 22 -18.29 -77.76 31.19
N ARG A 23 -18.41 -78.79 30.35
CA ARG A 23 -18.04 -78.72 28.92
C ARG A 23 -18.91 -77.75 28.14
N THR A 24 -20.21 -77.71 28.43
CA THR A 24 -21.15 -76.80 27.78
C THR A 24 -20.88 -75.35 28.18
N SER A 25 -20.67 -75.08 29.47
CA SER A 25 -20.26 -73.75 29.95
C SER A 25 -18.89 -73.32 29.38
N MET A 26 -17.91 -74.23 29.29
CA MET A 26 -16.63 -73.93 28.64
C MET A 26 -16.80 -73.61 27.16
N ALA A 27 -17.71 -74.29 26.45
CA ALA A 27 -18.00 -74.00 25.06
C ALA A 27 -18.65 -72.61 24.91
N GLU A 28 -19.59 -72.24 25.78
CA GLU A 28 -20.21 -70.92 25.81
C GLU A 28 -19.20 -69.81 26.10
N ILE A 29 -18.31 -69.99 27.08
CA ILE A 29 -17.23 -69.04 27.40
C ILE A 29 -16.31 -68.86 26.20
N ARG A 30 -15.94 -69.94 25.50
CA ARG A 30 -15.13 -69.85 24.27
C ARG A 30 -15.86 -69.10 23.18
N MET A 31 -17.16 -69.36 22.98
CA MET A 31 -17.97 -68.63 22.00
C MET A 31 -18.04 -67.13 22.33
N LEU A 32 -18.34 -66.78 23.58
CA LEU A 32 -18.34 -65.39 24.06
C LEU A 32 -16.99 -64.70 23.86
N PHE A 33 -15.88 -65.38 24.18
CA PHE A 33 -14.54 -64.84 23.98
C PHE A 33 -14.24 -64.61 22.50
N THR A 34 -14.58 -65.57 21.63
CA THR A 34 -14.39 -65.40 20.18
C THR A 34 -15.24 -64.28 19.59
N ALA A 35 -16.50 -64.15 20.02
CA ALA A 35 -17.39 -63.08 19.59
C ALA A 35 -16.87 -61.71 20.06
N SER A 36 -16.38 -61.63 21.30
CA SER A 36 -15.79 -60.40 21.85
C SER A 36 -14.48 -60.02 21.14
N SER A 37 -13.58 -60.98 20.88
CA SER A 37 -12.37 -60.74 20.09
C SER A 37 -12.71 -60.21 18.69
N TYR A 38 -13.68 -60.83 18.01
CA TYR A 38 -14.11 -60.39 16.69
C TYR A 38 -14.73 -58.97 16.68
N GLU A 39 -15.51 -58.61 17.69
CA GLU A 39 -16.06 -57.26 17.81
C GLU A 39 -14.96 -56.21 18.09
N ASN A 40 -13.97 -56.57 18.90
CA ASN A 40 -12.82 -55.71 19.17
C ASN A 40 -11.98 -55.48 17.91
N ASP A 41 -11.70 -56.52 17.13
CA ASP A 41 -10.97 -56.40 15.86
C ASP A 41 -11.68 -55.44 14.88
N LYS A 42 -13.02 -55.50 14.81
CA LYS A 42 -13.80 -54.54 14.02
C LYS A 42 -13.66 -53.10 14.52
N LYS A 43 -13.69 -52.89 15.84
CA LYS A 43 -13.51 -51.56 16.43
C LYS A 43 -12.12 -51.01 16.15
N PHE A 44 -11.08 -51.85 16.26
CA PHE A 44 -9.71 -51.45 15.93
C PHE A 44 -9.56 -51.08 14.45
N GLU A 45 -10.14 -51.86 13.53
CA GLU A 45 -10.14 -51.52 12.11
C GLU A 45 -10.90 -50.21 11.82
N CYS A 46 -12.03 -49.99 12.48
CA CYS A 46 -12.79 -48.75 12.33
C CYS A 46 -12.01 -47.53 12.84
N LEU A 47 -11.39 -47.64 14.01
CA LEU A 47 -10.54 -46.59 14.58
C LEU A 47 -9.35 -46.30 13.68
N ARG A 48 -8.70 -47.33 13.13
CA ARG A 48 -7.57 -47.19 12.21
C ARG A 48 -7.97 -46.40 10.97
N LYS A 49 -9.09 -46.75 10.34
CA LYS A 49 -9.62 -46.07 9.16
C LYS A 49 -10.01 -44.62 9.46
N SER A 50 -10.66 -44.37 10.60
CA SER A 50 -11.04 -43.03 11.02
C SER A 50 -9.82 -42.13 11.25
N LEU A 51 -8.78 -42.66 11.90
CA LEU A 51 -7.52 -41.95 12.13
C LEU A 51 -6.81 -41.65 10.80
N GLU A 52 -6.73 -42.63 9.91
CA GLU A 52 -6.13 -42.46 8.57
C GLU A 52 -6.88 -41.39 7.77
N GLN A 53 -8.22 -41.43 7.78
CA GLN A 53 -9.05 -40.45 7.09
C GLN A 53 -8.88 -39.04 7.67
N SER A 54 -8.87 -38.89 9.00
CA SER A 54 -8.63 -37.61 9.67
C SER A 54 -7.25 -37.05 9.31
N PHE A 55 -6.22 -37.89 9.32
CA PHE A 55 -4.87 -37.47 9.00
C PHE A 55 -4.73 -37.03 7.53
N LEU A 56 -5.29 -37.80 6.60
CA LEU A 56 -5.32 -37.45 5.17
C LEU A 56 -6.08 -36.15 4.94
N GLN A 57 -7.20 -35.94 5.64
CA GLN A 57 -7.95 -34.70 5.56
C GLN A 57 -7.11 -33.51 6.04
N SER A 58 -6.45 -33.60 7.19
CA SER A 58 -5.58 -32.53 7.69
C SER A 58 -4.43 -32.22 6.72
N ILE A 59 -3.82 -33.22 6.09
CA ILE A 59 -2.77 -33.01 5.08
C ILE A 59 -3.32 -32.25 3.87
N ASN A 60 -4.51 -32.63 3.39
CA ASN A 60 -5.11 -31.97 2.24
C ASN A 60 -5.49 -30.52 2.54
N GLU A 61 -6.00 -30.25 3.74
CA GLU A 61 -6.29 -28.89 4.21
C GLU A 61 -5.01 -28.05 4.30
N LEU A 62 -3.93 -28.60 4.88
CA LEU A 62 -2.62 -27.92 4.92
C LEU A 62 -2.06 -27.64 3.53
N LYS A 63 -2.20 -28.60 2.60
CA LYS A 63 -1.76 -28.42 1.21
C LYS A 63 -2.54 -27.31 0.52
N ALA A 64 -3.86 -27.29 0.68
CA ALA A 64 -4.73 -26.25 0.12
C ALA A 64 -4.41 -24.87 0.71
N GLN A 65 -4.16 -24.79 2.02
CA GLN A 65 -3.73 -23.54 2.66
C GLN A 65 -2.39 -23.06 2.14
N ASN A 66 -1.39 -23.95 2.03
CA ASN A 66 -0.09 -23.59 1.48
C ASN A 66 -0.18 -23.11 0.03
N GLU A 67 -0.99 -23.76 -0.80
CA GLU A 67 -1.22 -23.31 -2.18
C GLU A 67 -1.87 -21.92 -2.23
N ALA A 68 -2.85 -21.66 -1.36
CA ALA A 68 -3.46 -20.32 -1.24
C ALA A 68 -2.45 -19.27 -0.78
N ILE A 69 -1.58 -19.61 0.19
CA ILE A 69 -0.50 -18.73 0.66
C ILE A 69 0.45 -18.40 -0.49
N THR A 70 0.93 -19.40 -1.24
CA THR A 70 1.80 -19.18 -2.40
C THR A 70 1.16 -18.24 -3.42
N LYS A 71 -0.10 -18.48 -3.80
CA LYS A 71 -0.82 -17.61 -4.75
C LYS A 71 -0.98 -16.19 -4.25
N SER A 72 -1.30 -16.01 -2.97
CA SER A 72 -1.39 -14.67 -2.37
C SER A 72 -0.04 -13.96 -2.38
N MET A 73 1.06 -14.70 -2.15
CA MET A 73 2.40 -14.13 -2.17
C MET A 73 2.84 -13.73 -3.59
N GLU A 74 2.52 -14.54 -4.60
CA GLU A 74 2.73 -14.21 -6.01
C GLU A 74 1.98 -12.92 -6.39
N LEU A 75 0.70 -12.83 -6.03
CA LEU A 75 -0.11 -11.63 -6.31
C LEU A 75 0.43 -10.37 -5.60
N ILE A 76 0.91 -10.51 -4.37
CA ILE A 76 1.54 -9.40 -3.65
C ILE A 76 2.85 -8.98 -4.34
N SER A 77 3.66 -9.93 -4.80
CA SER A 77 4.89 -9.66 -5.53
C SER A 77 4.60 -8.89 -6.83
N ASP A 78 3.63 -9.36 -7.61
CA ASP A 78 3.23 -8.70 -8.86
C ASP A 78 2.74 -7.27 -8.59
N LYS A 79 1.95 -7.08 -7.54
CA LYS A 79 1.45 -5.75 -7.13
C LYS A 79 2.58 -4.84 -6.65
N TYR A 80 3.58 -5.40 -5.97
CA TYR A 80 4.75 -4.64 -5.53
C TYR A 80 5.59 -4.16 -6.72
N ASP A 81 5.79 -5.00 -7.73
CA ASP A 81 6.53 -4.64 -8.94
C ASP A 81 5.77 -3.59 -9.78
N GLU A 82 4.45 -3.73 -9.89
CA GLU A 82 3.57 -2.75 -10.54
C GLU A 82 3.68 -1.39 -9.83
N MET A 83 3.57 -1.38 -8.49
CA MET A 83 3.64 -0.15 -7.69
C MET A 83 5.01 0.51 -7.81
N THR A 84 6.09 -0.28 -7.77
CA THR A 84 7.46 0.21 -7.94
C THR A 84 7.67 0.85 -9.32
N THR A 85 7.12 0.22 -10.36
CA THR A 85 7.17 0.75 -11.73
C THR A 85 6.40 2.06 -11.85
N HIS A 86 5.21 2.11 -11.26
CA HIS A 86 4.39 3.33 -11.23
C HIS A 86 5.11 4.46 -10.49
N MET A 87 5.74 4.17 -9.34
CA MET A 87 6.48 5.16 -8.55
C MET A 87 7.64 5.76 -9.36
N LYS A 88 8.45 4.93 -10.01
CA LYS A 88 9.54 5.40 -10.90
C LYS A 88 9.03 6.27 -12.05
N LYS A 89 7.88 5.93 -12.62
CA LYS A 89 7.25 6.73 -13.68
C LYS A 89 6.88 8.13 -13.16
N VAL A 90 6.20 8.20 -12.02
CA VAL A 90 5.79 9.47 -11.39
C VAL A 90 7.01 10.32 -11.01
N GLU A 91 8.07 9.72 -10.47
CA GLU A 91 9.31 10.44 -10.15
C GLU A 91 9.96 11.06 -11.40
N ASN A 92 10.00 10.31 -12.50
CA ASN A 92 10.52 10.82 -13.77
C ASN A 92 9.66 11.95 -14.34
N GLU A 93 8.33 11.78 -14.35
CA GLU A 93 7.40 12.81 -14.79
C GLU A 93 7.54 14.09 -13.95
N GLN A 94 7.68 13.96 -12.63
CA GLN A 94 7.88 15.11 -11.74
C GLN A 94 9.20 15.83 -12.06
N LYS A 95 10.27 15.09 -12.36
CA LYS A 95 11.57 15.67 -12.73
C LYS A 95 11.47 16.45 -14.03
N ASP A 96 10.78 15.91 -15.02
CA ASP A 96 10.61 16.58 -16.32
C ASP A 96 9.68 17.79 -16.24
N GLN A 97 8.62 17.71 -15.44
CA GLN A 97 7.76 18.86 -15.14
C GLN A 97 8.55 19.99 -14.46
N LYS A 98 9.37 19.68 -13.44
CA LYS A 98 10.22 20.69 -12.77
C LYS A 98 11.19 21.37 -13.74
N ARG A 99 11.80 20.60 -14.64
CA ARG A 99 12.66 21.16 -15.70
C ARG A 99 11.90 22.07 -16.64
N TYR A 100 10.70 21.65 -17.04
CA TYR A 100 9.86 22.44 -17.93
C TYR A 100 9.41 23.74 -17.27
N ILE A 101 8.98 23.70 -16.00
CA ILE A 101 8.65 24.88 -15.20
C ILE A 101 9.85 25.83 -15.15
N HIS A 102 11.04 25.32 -14.80
CA HIS A 102 12.24 26.16 -14.74
C HIS A 102 12.56 26.83 -16.09
N LEU A 103 12.40 26.12 -17.19
CA LEU A 103 12.59 26.67 -18.53
C LEU A 103 11.57 27.77 -18.85
N LEU A 104 10.32 27.60 -18.42
CA LEU A 104 9.28 28.62 -18.57
C LEU A 104 9.58 29.86 -17.72
N GLU A 105 10.01 29.67 -16.47
CA GLU A 105 10.41 30.76 -15.58
C GLU A 105 11.56 31.56 -16.19
N GLN A 106 12.60 30.90 -16.71
CA GLN A 106 13.70 31.58 -17.41
C GLN A 106 13.23 32.38 -18.64
N LYS A 107 12.27 31.83 -19.41
CA LYS A 107 11.70 32.54 -20.55
C LYS A 107 10.93 33.78 -20.12
N ILE A 108 10.11 33.67 -19.08
CA ILE A 108 9.36 34.79 -18.51
C ILE A 108 10.33 35.86 -18.00
N GLU A 109 11.32 35.47 -17.21
CA GLU A 109 12.33 36.40 -16.69
C GLU A 109 13.05 37.14 -17.82
N LEU A 110 13.43 36.43 -18.90
CA LEU A 110 14.08 37.05 -20.04
C LEU A 110 13.16 38.03 -20.77
N LEU A 111 11.88 37.70 -20.91
CA LEU A 111 10.88 38.61 -21.50
C LEU A 111 10.66 39.84 -20.63
N GLU A 112 10.56 39.68 -19.31
CA GLU A 112 10.41 40.79 -18.37
C GLU A 112 11.64 41.70 -18.38
N ARG A 113 12.85 41.12 -18.32
CA ARG A 113 14.11 41.89 -18.43
C ARG A 113 14.17 42.66 -19.74
N LYS A 114 13.78 42.05 -20.86
CA LYS A 114 13.74 42.75 -22.15
C LYS A 114 12.73 43.90 -22.14
N ASN A 115 11.54 43.68 -21.60
CA ASN A 115 10.51 44.71 -21.53
C ASN A 115 10.93 45.89 -20.64
N VAL A 116 11.58 45.62 -19.50
CA VAL A 116 12.11 46.66 -18.62
C VAL A 116 13.32 47.35 -19.25
N SER A 117 14.16 46.64 -20.01
CA SER A 117 15.35 47.23 -20.65
C SER A 117 15.02 48.29 -21.70
N SER A 118 13.85 48.20 -22.33
CA SER A 118 13.33 49.22 -23.25
C SER A 118 12.51 50.30 -22.55
N SER A 119 12.31 50.20 -21.23
CA SER A 119 11.52 51.17 -20.46
C SER A 119 12.39 52.14 -19.67
N ILE A 120 11.97 53.39 -19.60
CA ILE A 120 12.63 54.44 -18.80
C ILE A 120 11.62 54.96 -17.78
N GLU A 121 11.98 54.90 -16.50
CA GLU A 121 11.17 55.45 -15.40
C GLU A 121 11.80 56.77 -14.90
N ILE A 122 11.08 57.87 -15.07
CA ILE A 122 11.47 59.19 -14.58
C ILE A 122 10.69 59.48 -13.29
N ARG A 123 11.42 59.57 -12.18
CA ARG A 123 10.88 59.84 -10.85
C ARG A 123 11.00 61.32 -10.49
N ASN A 124 10.22 61.74 -9.50
CA ASN A 124 10.28 63.09 -8.94
C ASN A 124 9.85 64.22 -9.88
N ILE A 125 8.88 63.95 -10.75
CA ILE A 125 8.29 64.95 -11.63
C ILE A 125 6.91 65.33 -11.10
N PRO A 126 6.70 66.59 -10.67
CA PRO A 126 5.40 67.03 -10.17
C PRO A 126 4.33 66.88 -11.27
N LYS A 127 3.10 66.61 -10.86
CA LYS A 127 1.95 66.67 -11.78
C LYS A 127 1.68 68.12 -12.14
N LEU A 128 1.62 68.41 -13.44
CA LEU A 128 1.30 69.76 -13.93
C LEU A 128 -0.16 70.13 -13.62
N ASN A 129 -1.10 69.22 -13.90
CA ASN A 129 -2.54 69.43 -13.74
C ASN A 129 -3.24 68.15 -13.25
N ALA A 130 -4.48 68.26 -12.75
CA ALA A 130 -5.29 67.11 -12.33
C ALA A 130 -5.67 66.17 -13.51
N SER A 131 -5.69 66.70 -14.73
CA SER A 131 -6.01 65.99 -15.97
C SER A 131 -4.88 66.15 -16.98
N GLU A 132 -3.75 65.51 -16.70
CA GLU A 132 -2.56 65.54 -17.56
C GLU A 132 -2.77 64.61 -18.77
N THR A 133 -2.49 65.13 -19.98
CA THR A 133 -2.64 64.37 -21.23
C THR A 133 -1.35 63.66 -21.63
N LYS A 134 -1.41 62.71 -22.59
CA LYS A 134 -0.20 62.06 -23.12
C LYS A 134 0.75 63.09 -23.76
N GLU A 135 0.21 64.09 -24.45
CA GLU A 135 0.96 65.19 -25.05
C GLU A 135 1.74 66.01 -24.00
N ASP A 136 1.14 66.28 -22.83
CA ASP A 136 1.80 66.99 -21.74
C ASP A 136 2.99 66.20 -21.18
N LEU A 137 2.84 64.88 -21.05
CA LEU A 137 3.90 63.98 -20.63
C LEU A 137 5.04 63.95 -21.67
N ILE A 138 4.72 63.85 -22.96
CA ILE A 138 5.72 63.89 -24.04
C ILE A 138 6.49 65.20 -24.02
N LYS A 139 5.80 66.33 -23.85
CA LYS A 139 6.45 67.64 -23.75
C LYS A 139 7.40 67.72 -22.55
N THR A 140 6.97 67.19 -21.41
CA THR A 140 7.80 67.14 -20.19
C THR A 140 9.06 66.31 -20.41
N VAL A 141 8.93 65.14 -21.05
CA VAL A 141 10.07 64.28 -21.37
C VAL A 141 10.99 64.94 -22.40
N LYS A 142 10.46 65.59 -23.44
CA LYS A 142 11.27 66.34 -24.41
C LYS A 142 12.09 67.44 -23.73
N ASN A 143 11.48 68.21 -22.84
CA ASN A 143 12.20 69.23 -22.07
C ASN A 143 13.33 68.63 -21.23
N ILE A 144 13.11 67.48 -20.60
CA ILE A 144 14.16 66.76 -19.84
C ILE A 144 15.26 66.28 -20.80
N SER A 145 14.88 65.74 -21.95
CA SER A 145 15.82 65.25 -22.97
C SER A 145 16.71 66.37 -23.52
N ASP A 146 16.14 67.56 -23.73
CA ASP A 146 16.85 68.76 -24.20
C ASP A 146 17.89 69.23 -23.18
N VAL A 147 17.51 69.22 -21.88
CA VAL A 147 18.42 69.57 -20.78
C VAL A 147 19.56 68.56 -20.67
N LEU A 148 19.27 67.27 -20.84
CA LEU A 148 20.27 66.20 -20.81
C LEU A 148 21.07 66.06 -22.12
N LYS A 149 20.71 66.82 -23.16
CA LYS A 149 21.27 66.74 -24.51
C LYS A 149 21.18 65.34 -25.12
N VAL A 150 20.10 64.62 -24.79
CA VAL A 150 19.77 63.32 -25.37
C VAL A 150 18.61 63.54 -26.33
N PRO A 151 18.79 63.40 -27.66
CA PRO A 151 17.68 63.59 -28.59
C PRO A 151 16.68 62.44 -28.44
N ILE A 152 15.44 62.77 -28.06
CA ILE A 152 14.31 61.82 -28.03
C ILE A 152 13.21 62.36 -28.94
N ASP A 153 12.88 61.63 -29.99
CA ASP A 153 11.74 61.97 -30.85
C ASP A 153 10.44 61.32 -30.34
N LYS A 154 9.30 61.90 -30.74
CA LYS A 154 7.98 61.35 -30.43
C LYS A 154 7.80 59.95 -31.03
N MET A 155 8.47 59.65 -32.14
CA MET A 155 8.41 58.32 -32.77
C MET A 155 9.19 57.25 -32.00
N ASP A 156 10.12 57.66 -31.12
CA ASP A 156 10.89 56.74 -30.27
C ASP A 156 10.09 56.30 -29.03
N ILE A 157 8.98 56.99 -28.72
CA ILE A 157 8.14 56.72 -27.57
C ILE A 157 6.94 55.89 -28.02
N LYS A 158 6.87 54.62 -27.61
CA LYS A 158 5.76 53.74 -27.97
C LYS A 158 4.55 53.97 -27.06
N ASP A 159 4.79 54.10 -25.76
CA ASP A 159 3.76 54.51 -24.80
C ASP A 159 4.34 55.35 -23.65
N ILE A 160 3.49 56.19 -23.08
CA ILE A 160 3.86 57.08 -21.98
C ILE A 160 2.69 57.26 -21.03
N TYR A 161 2.95 57.01 -19.75
CA TYR A 161 1.94 57.10 -18.70
C TYR A 161 2.59 57.28 -17.33
N ARG A 162 1.79 57.68 -16.34
CA ARG A 162 2.23 57.67 -14.94
C ARG A 162 1.93 56.33 -14.29
N THR A 163 2.94 55.73 -13.66
CA THR A 163 2.75 54.47 -12.91
C THR A 163 2.01 54.75 -11.62
N ASN A 164 1.02 53.94 -11.30
CA ASN A 164 0.24 54.12 -10.09
C ASN A 164 1.07 53.73 -8.85
N THR A 165 1.31 54.69 -7.97
CA THR A 165 2.05 54.50 -6.71
C THR A 165 1.19 54.90 -5.52
N LYS A 166 1.56 54.42 -4.32
CA LYS A 166 0.86 54.78 -3.07
C LYS A 166 0.88 56.30 -2.78
N ILE A 167 1.85 57.03 -3.33
CA ILE A 167 1.97 58.48 -3.18
C ILE A 167 1.33 59.15 -4.39
N GLU A 168 0.24 59.89 -4.17
CA GLU A 168 -0.57 60.50 -5.24
C GLU A 168 0.10 61.73 -5.88
N SER A 169 0.93 62.43 -5.11
CA SER A 169 1.56 63.70 -5.49
C SER A 169 2.79 63.55 -6.39
N ASN A 170 3.42 62.38 -6.43
CA ASN A 170 4.69 62.16 -7.13
C ASN A 170 4.73 60.81 -7.83
N LYS A 171 3.77 60.60 -8.74
CA LYS A 171 3.70 59.38 -9.54
C LYS A 171 4.78 59.40 -10.62
N PRO A 172 5.65 58.37 -10.73
CA PRO A 172 6.67 58.30 -11.77
C PRO A 172 6.08 58.31 -13.17
N ILE A 173 6.80 58.89 -14.14
CA ILE A 173 6.48 58.79 -15.57
C ILE A 173 7.24 57.59 -16.12
N THR A 174 6.53 56.65 -16.73
CA THR A 174 7.13 55.49 -17.41
C THR A 174 6.99 55.67 -18.91
N LEU A 175 8.11 55.49 -19.59
CA LEU A 175 8.23 55.42 -21.04
C LEU A 175 8.52 53.97 -21.44
N VAL A 176 7.84 53.47 -22.46
CA VAL A 176 8.02 52.13 -23.05
C VAL A 176 8.14 52.27 -24.56
#